data_AF-A0A316EUT4-F1
#
_entry.id   AF-A0A316EUT4-F1
#
_cell.length_a   1.000
_cell.length_b   1.000
_cell.length_c   1.000
_cell.angle_alpha   90.00
_cell.angle_beta   90.00
_cell.angle_gamma   90.00
#
_symmetry.space_group_name_H-M   'P 1'
#
loop_
_entity.id
_entity.type
_entity.pdbx_description
1 polymer ?
#
loop_
_entity_poly.entity_id
_entity_poly.type
_entity_poly.pdbx_seq_one_letter_code
_entity_poly.pdbx_strand_id
1 'polypeptide(L)'
;MTVEEILAQSRTKTWKIQQLILLGKTRNEIAALQVLGAYGAIQNVYAAMQRNGQLPSRTTPQASPRQTSSQIISRNVQRISRDASAPATPTTTPTVAIPPPQTATNQPQRENAGNLISVIGNRQLKPVTEKFGIEIEAFNVTRPTLRDALVNMGIACEVEDYNHRTRPQWKLVTDGSLQGTNPFELVSPILVGQDGLFQLKKVCTVLQMQNARVNNSCGLHVHFDASQITFPILQNILINYMNFEEEIDSFLPHSRRNNSYTQSIKNHRTAVENARTMQGLISAFDGRYYKVNLQSYSRHNTIEFRQHSGTVEYEKIENWVIFLHNLIEYSKNYKFPRSEANFEGLKKLNQKVVYDFLITRINQIAA
;
A
#
# COMPACT_ATOMS: atom_id res chain seq x y z
N MET A 1 28.91 -6.03 -21.34
CA MET A 1 27.52 -5.65 -21.67
C MET A 1 27.03 -4.69 -20.60
N THR A 2 26.37 -3.59 -20.99
CA THR A 2 25.70 -2.67 -20.06
C THR A 2 24.35 -3.21 -19.59
N VAL A 3 23.73 -2.54 -18.62
CA VAL A 3 22.37 -2.89 -18.15
C VAL A 3 21.38 -2.78 -19.30
N GLU A 4 21.45 -1.71 -20.09
CA GLU A 4 20.58 -1.42 -21.22
C GLU A 4 20.74 -2.49 -22.31
N GLU A 5 21.98 -2.88 -22.63
CA GLU A 5 22.26 -3.94 -23.61
C GLU A 5 21.70 -5.30 -23.17
N ILE A 6 21.79 -5.65 -21.89
CA ILE A 6 21.23 -6.90 -21.34
C ILE A 6 19.69 -6.88 -21.43
N LEU A 7 19.07 -5.75 -21.08
CA LEU A 7 17.62 -5.61 -21.11
C LEU A 7 17.05 -5.65 -22.54
N ALA A 8 17.80 -5.15 -23.53
CA ALA A 8 17.41 -5.14 -24.93
C ALA A 8 17.48 -6.53 -25.62
N GLN A 9 18.21 -7.49 -25.06
CA GLN A 9 18.32 -8.83 -25.66
C GLN A 9 16.97 -9.56 -25.73
N SER A 10 16.72 -10.28 -26.84
CA SER A 10 15.57 -11.19 -26.96
C SER A 10 15.86 -12.53 -26.24
N ARG A 11 16.01 -12.45 -24.92
CA ARG A 11 16.33 -13.58 -24.02
C ARG A 11 15.36 -13.60 -22.82
N THR A 12 15.33 -14.72 -22.11
CA THR A 12 14.42 -14.93 -20.96
C THR A 12 14.71 -13.97 -19.80
N LYS A 13 13.71 -13.70 -18.97
CA LYS A 13 13.87 -12.88 -17.75
C LYS A 13 14.92 -13.46 -16.81
N THR A 14 14.93 -14.78 -16.62
CA THR A 14 15.94 -15.50 -15.84
C THR A 14 17.35 -15.24 -16.36
N TRP A 15 17.57 -15.33 -17.67
CA TRP A 15 18.88 -15.05 -18.27
C TRP A 15 19.31 -13.60 -18.01
N LYS A 16 18.41 -12.63 -18.20
CA LYS A 16 18.69 -11.21 -17.95
C LYS A 16 19.04 -10.95 -16.47
N ILE A 17 18.32 -11.55 -15.54
CA ILE A 17 18.60 -11.47 -14.10
C ILE A 17 19.99 -12.05 -13.80
N GLN A 18 20.33 -13.23 -14.36
CA GLN A 18 21.65 -13.84 -14.18
C GLN A 18 22.77 -12.92 -14.69
N GLN A 19 22.63 -12.34 -15.88
CA GLN A 19 23.63 -11.44 -16.45
C GLN A 19 23.80 -10.16 -15.62
N LEU A 20 22.71 -9.59 -15.09
CA LEU A 20 22.80 -8.42 -14.22
C LEU A 20 23.49 -8.74 -12.88
N ILE A 21 23.23 -9.92 -12.31
CA ILE A 21 23.94 -10.39 -11.10
C ILE A 21 25.43 -10.55 -11.39
N LEU A 22 25.80 -11.14 -12.53
CA LEU A 22 27.20 -11.28 -12.96
C LEU A 22 27.87 -9.93 -13.26
N LEU A 23 27.09 -8.95 -13.73
CA LEU A 23 27.52 -7.55 -13.91
C LEU A 23 27.71 -6.81 -12.57
N GLY A 24 27.46 -7.46 -11.43
CA GLY A 24 27.63 -6.90 -10.10
C GLY A 24 26.41 -6.14 -9.57
N LYS A 25 25.27 -6.20 -10.25
CA LYS A 25 24.02 -5.62 -9.73
C LYS A 25 23.48 -6.46 -8.59
N THR A 26 23.10 -5.77 -7.52
CA THR A 26 22.38 -6.36 -6.40
C THR A 26 20.98 -6.76 -6.81
N ARG A 27 20.40 -7.75 -6.12
CA ARG A 27 18.98 -8.15 -6.31
C ARG A 27 18.02 -6.97 -6.21
N ASN A 28 18.34 -5.99 -5.35
CA ASN A 28 17.56 -4.77 -5.15
C ASN A 28 17.65 -3.84 -6.37
N GLU A 29 18.85 -3.59 -6.90
CA GLU A 29 19.02 -2.81 -8.13
C GLU A 29 18.29 -3.45 -9.32
N ILE A 30 18.30 -4.78 -9.41
CA ILE A 30 17.59 -5.50 -10.47
C ILE A 30 16.07 -5.37 -10.30
N ALA A 31 15.57 -5.46 -9.07
CA ALA A 31 14.14 -5.30 -8.79
C ALA A 31 13.65 -3.87 -9.09
N ALA A 32 14.51 -2.87 -8.87
CA ALA A 32 14.21 -1.47 -9.17
C ALA A 32 14.03 -1.20 -10.68
N LEU A 33 14.55 -2.06 -11.56
CA LEU A 33 14.33 -1.94 -13.01
C LEU A 33 12.88 -2.24 -13.42
N GLN A 34 12.07 -2.87 -12.56
CA GLN A 34 10.64 -3.19 -12.74
C GLN A 34 10.24 -3.99 -14.00
N VAL A 35 11.18 -4.31 -14.90
CA VAL A 35 10.92 -5.04 -16.15
C VAL A 35 11.18 -6.56 -16.05
N LEU A 36 11.95 -7.00 -15.05
CA LEU A 36 12.39 -8.40 -14.93
C LEU A 36 11.59 -9.24 -13.93
N GLY A 37 10.67 -8.63 -13.18
CA GLY A 37 9.82 -9.30 -12.20
C GLY A 37 9.98 -8.75 -10.78
N ALA A 38 9.14 -9.21 -9.86
CA ALA A 38 9.20 -8.84 -8.45
C ALA A 38 10.45 -9.41 -7.76
N TYR A 39 10.84 -8.81 -6.63
CA TYR A 39 12.02 -9.21 -5.86
C TYR A 39 12.08 -10.72 -5.56
N GLY A 40 10.94 -11.35 -5.23
CA GLY A 40 10.88 -12.80 -4.99
C GLY A 40 11.34 -13.65 -6.18
N ALA A 41 10.99 -13.27 -7.41
CA ALA A 41 11.45 -13.98 -8.60
C ALA A 41 12.97 -13.82 -8.80
N ILE A 42 13.49 -12.62 -8.55
CA ILE A 42 14.94 -12.31 -8.64
C ILE A 42 15.72 -13.06 -7.55
N GLN A 43 15.16 -13.14 -6.34
CA GLN A 43 15.71 -13.92 -5.22
C GLN A 43 15.81 -15.40 -5.57
N ASN A 44 14.79 -15.97 -6.22
CA ASN A 44 14.81 -17.38 -6.64
C ASN A 44 15.91 -17.65 -7.67
N VAL A 45 16.13 -16.75 -8.63
CA VAL A 45 17.21 -16.86 -9.61
C VAL A 45 18.58 -16.75 -8.92
N TYR A 46 18.75 -15.79 -8.01
CA TYR A 46 19.99 -15.63 -7.23
C TYR A 46 20.29 -16.88 -6.39
N ALA A 47 19.28 -17.43 -5.69
CA ALA A 47 19.44 -18.64 -4.88
C ALA A 47 19.78 -19.87 -5.73
N ALA A 48 19.24 -19.96 -6.96
CA ALA A 48 19.61 -21.00 -7.91
C ALA A 48 21.07 -20.85 -8.37
N MET A 49 21.50 -19.64 -8.72
CA MET A 49 22.91 -19.36 -9.07
C MET A 49 23.86 -19.70 -7.92
N GLN A 50 23.47 -19.39 -6.69
CA GLN A 50 24.25 -19.69 -5.50
C GLN A 50 24.42 -21.20 -5.29
N ARG A 51 23.33 -21.98 -5.40
CA ARG A 51 23.37 -23.45 -5.30
C ARG A 51 24.23 -24.08 -6.39
N ASN A 52 24.27 -23.46 -7.57
CA ASN A 52 25.02 -23.96 -8.72
C ASN A 52 26.47 -23.44 -8.76
N GLY A 53 26.93 -22.69 -7.75
CA GLY A 53 28.30 -22.13 -7.73
C GLY A 53 28.57 -21.10 -8.82
N GLN A 54 27.52 -20.44 -9.35
CA GLN A 54 27.59 -19.50 -10.48
C GLN A 54 27.77 -18.04 -10.05
N LEU A 55 27.93 -17.77 -8.75
CA LEU A 55 28.13 -16.42 -8.24
C LEU A 55 29.63 -16.10 -8.15
N PRO A 56 30.05 -14.87 -8.52
CA PRO A 56 31.44 -14.47 -8.39
C PRO A 56 31.87 -14.43 -6.92
N SER A 57 33.10 -14.86 -6.65
CA SER A 57 33.75 -14.74 -5.34
C SER A 57 33.74 -13.27 -4.91
N ARG A 58 33.26 -12.98 -3.70
CA ARG A 58 33.12 -11.63 -3.17
C ARG A 58 34.51 -11.01 -2.97
N THR A 59 35.08 -10.35 -3.98
CA THR A 59 36.18 -9.42 -3.79
C THR A 59 35.63 -8.19 -3.09
N THR A 60 35.99 -8.03 -1.82
CA THR A 60 35.77 -6.82 -1.04
C THR A 60 36.31 -5.61 -1.82
N PRO A 61 35.51 -4.55 -2.07
CA PRO A 61 36.08 -3.31 -2.55
C PRO A 61 37.04 -2.76 -1.49
N GLN A 62 38.28 -2.52 -1.91
CA GLN A 62 39.32 -1.87 -1.12
C GLN A 62 38.76 -0.54 -0.58
N ALA A 63 38.83 -0.35 0.74
CA ALA A 63 38.37 0.87 1.38
C ALA A 63 39.11 2.08 0.79
N SER A 64 38.37 2.98 0.16
CA SER A 64 38.88 4.32 -0.16
C SER A 64 39.09 5.08 1.16
N PRO A 65 40.19 5.83 1.32
CA PRO A 65 40.52 6.44 2.61
C PRO A 65 39.45 7.46 3.02
N ARG A 66 39.07 7.41 4.30
CA ARG A 66 38.15 8.35 4.96
C ARG A 66 38.57 9.79 4.67
N GLN A 67 37.71 10.55 3.99
CA GLN A 67 37.77 12.00 4.09
C GLN A 67 37.22 12.40 5.47
N THR A 68 38.05 13.09 6.24
CA THR A 68 37.71 13.63 7.56
C THR A 68 36.76 14.83 7.41
N SER A 69 35.96 15.07 8.45
CA SER A 69 34.88 16.05 8.57
C SER A 69 35.28 17.53 8.46
N SER A 70 36.42 17.86 7.84
CA SER A 70 36.89 19.25 7.62
C SER A 70 37.01 19.66 6.14
N GLN A 71 36.56 18.84 5.18
CA GLN A 71 36.61 19.21 3.75
C GLN A 71 35.24 19.47 3.09
N ILE A 72 34.13 19.36 3.83
CA ILE A 72 32.78 19.66 3.31
C ILE A 72 32.39 21.14 3.52
N ILE A 73 33.09 21.86 4.42
CA ILE A 73 32.88 23.30 4.67
C ILE A 73 33.91 24.12 3.86
N SER A 74 33.83 24.06 2.52
CA SER A 74 34.52 25.03 1.65
C SER A 74 33.93 25.12 0.23
N ARG A 75 32.88 24.36 -0.10
CA ARG A 75 32.21 24.47 -1.41
C ARG A 75 30.88 25.21 -1.42
N ASN A 76 30.31 25.54 -0.24
CA ASN A 76 29.01 26.23 -0.13
C ASN A 76 29.07 27.70 0.33
N VAL A 77 30.27 28.31 0.47
CA VAL A 77 30.42 29.70 0.95
C VAL A 77 30.76 30.70 -0.17
N GLN A 78 30.81 30.29 -1.45
CA GLN A 78 31.11 31.21 -2.58
C GLN A 78 29.93 31.47 -3.54
N ARG A 79 28.68 31.16 -3.16
CA ARG A 79 27.51 31.40 -4.02
C ARG A 79 26.38 32.25 -3.41
N ILE A 80 26.66 32.97 -2.33
CA ILE A 80 25.75 33.95 -1.74
C ILE A 80 26.55 35.20 -1.40
N SER A 81 26.85 36.03 -2.41
CA SER A 81 27.28 37.43 -2.27
C SER A 81 27.51 38.05 -3.65
N ARG A 82 26.45 38.23 -4.45
CA ARG A 82 26.34 39.26 -5.50
C ARG A 82 24.86 39.53 -5.72
N ASP A 83 24.37 40.61 -5.13
CA ASP A 83 23.37 41.53 -5.69
C ASP A 83 22.70 42.31 -4.54
N ALA A 84 23.29 43.46 -4.21
CA ALA A 84 22.64 44.52 -3.45
C ALA A 84 23.44 45.83 -3.59
N SER A 85 22.95 46.76 -4.43
CA SER A 85 23.16 48.24 -4.47
C SER A 85 22.99 48.70 -5.94
N ALA A 86 22.26 49.74 -6.35
CA ALA A 86 21.52 50.85 -5.71
C ALA A 86 20.54 51.45 -6.78
N PRO A 87 20.07 52.72 -6.73
CA PRO A 87 18.69 53.12 -6.38
C PRO A 87 17.84 53.70 -7.53
N ALA A 88 16.56 53.94 -7.21
CA ALA A 88 15.48 54.41 -8.09
C ALA A 88 15.44 55.93 -8.32
N THR A 89 14.88 56.36 -9.48
CA THR A 89 14.10 57.60 -9.67
C THR A 89 13.24 57.49 -10.96
N PRO A 90 12.15 58.27 -11.10
CA PRO A 90 10.94 57.85 -11.80
C PRO A 90 10.81 58.40 -13.23
N THR A 91 10.04 57.71 -14.08
CA THR A 91 9.56 58.32 -15.33
C THR A 91 8.18 57.77 -15.69
N THR A 92 7.35 58.70 -16.15
CA THR A 92 5.92 58.65 -16.42
C THR A 92 5.52 57.84 -17.66
N THR A 93 4.31 57.26 -17.57
CA THR A 93 3.33 56.70 -18.54
C THR A 93 3.48 57.07 -20.04
N PRO A 94 2.98 56.24 -21.01
CA PRO A 94 1.56 55.89 -21.08
C PRO A 94 1.19 54.44 -21.50
N THR A 95 -0.02 54.10 -21.07
CA THR A 95 -0.82 52.91 -21.33
C THR A 95 -1.05 52.65 -22.82
N VAL A 96 -0.74 51.44 -23.29
CA VAL A 96 -1.22 50.90 -24.58
C VAL A 96 -1.98 49.62 -24.31
N ALA A 97 -3.25 49.62 -24.72
CA ALA A 97 -4.17 48.50 -24.60
C ALA A 97 -3.74 47.33 -25.50
N ILE A 98 -3.70 46.12 -24.93
CA ILE A 98 -3.52 44.86 -25.67
C ILE A 98 -4.92 44.24 -25.87
N PRO A 99 -5.34 43.92 -27.11
CA PRO A 99 -6.65 43.33 -27.39
C PRO A 99 -6.72 41.86 -26.94
N PRO A 100 -7.94 41.32 -26.66
CA PRO A 100 -8.11 39.95 -26.22
C PRO A 100 -7.77 38.95 -27.35
N PRO A 101 -7.16 37.79 -27.04
CA PRO A 101 -6.83 36.82 -28.07
C PRO A 101 -8.09 36.20 -28.66
N GLN A 102 -8.16 36.26 -29.99
CA GLN A 102 -9.22 35.70 -30.83
C GLN A 102 -9.20 34.17 -30.78
N THR A 103 -10.40 33.60 -30.72
CA THR A 103 -10.72 32.19 -30.89
C THR A 103 -10.26 31.67 -32.26
N ALA A 104 -9.31 30.74 -32.26
CA ALA A 104 -8.98 29.92 -33.42
C ALA A 104 -9.28 28.45 -33.11
N THR A 105 -10.40 27.99 -33.65
CA THR A 105 -10.81 26.60 -33.77
C THR A 105 -9.82 25.83 -34.64
N ASN A 106 -9.11 24.86 -34.06
CA ASN A 106 -8.48 23.76 -34.80
C ASN A 106 -8.55 22.51 -33.92
N GLN A 107 -9.56 21.69 -34.16
CA GLN A 107 -9.62 20.30 -33.70
C GLN A 107 -8.65 19.46 -34.52
N PRO A 108 -7.71 18.71 -33.92
CA PRO A 108 -7.13 17.55 -34.57
C PRO A 108 -8.13 16.40 -34.53
N GLN A 109 -8.35 15.83 -35.70
CA GLN A 109 -9.21 14.68 -35.96
C GLN A 109 -8.86 13.49 -35.05
N ARG A 110 -9.90 12.78 -34.61
CA ARG A 110 -9.80 11.50 -33.91
C ARG A 110 -9.10 10.47 -34.80
N GLU A 111 -7.83 10.22 -34.53
CA GLU A 111 -7.18 9.00 -34.99
C GLU A 111 -7.49 7.84 -34.03
N ASN A 112 -7.80 6.72 -34.66
CA ASN A 112 -8.33 5.51 -34.12
C ASN A 112 -7.21 4.72 -33.42
N ALA A 113 -6.93 5.00 -32.15
CA ALA A 113 -5.98 4.22 -31.33
C ALA A 113 -6.69 3.05 -30.64
N GLY A 114 -7.09 2.06 -31.45
CA GLY A 114 -7.31 0.71 -30.95
C GLY A 114 -6.00 0.12 -30.43
N ASN A 115 -6.10 -0.68 -29.36
CA ASN A 115 -5.01 -1.49 -28.79
C ASN A 115 -3.77 -0.73 -28.30
N LEU A 116 -3.84 -0.17 -27.09
CA LEU A 116 -2.68 -0.15 -26.19
C LEU A 116 -3.01 -0.94 -24.93
N ILE A 117 -2.77 -2.26 -25.00
CA ILE A 117 -2.69 -3.12 -23.83
C ILE A 117 -1.44 -2.69 -23.05
N SER A 118 -1.63 -1.88 -22.00
CA SER A 118 -0.60 -1.65 -21.00
C SER A 118 -0.46 -2.92 -20.16
N VAL A 119 0.42 -3.83 -20.60
CA VAL A 119 0.85 -5.00 -19.83
C VAL A 119 1.62 -4.52 -18.60
N ILE A 120 0.91 -4.31 -17.50
CA ILE A 120 1.50 -4.31 -16.15
C ILE A 120 1.24 -5.71 -15.58
N GLY A 121 2.23 -6.59 -15.77
CA GLY A 121 2.37 -7.89 -15.10
C GLY A 121 1.11 -8.75 -14.90
N ASN A 122 0.61 -9.41 -15.93
CA ASN A 122 -0.30 -10.59 -15.91
C ASN A 122 -1.42 -10.69 -14.84
N ARG A 123 -1.87 -9.59 -14.22
CA ARG A 123 -3.03 -9.55 -13.32
C ARG A 123 -3.96 -8.44 -13.81
N GLN A 124 -5.02 -8.80 -14.54
CA GLN A 124 -6.14 -7.89 -14.75
C GLN A 124 -6.95 -7.83 -13.45
N LEU A 125 -6.68 -6.82 -12.64
CA LEU A 125 -7.49 -6.47 -11.48
C LEU A 125 -8.49 -5.40 -11.93
N LYS A 126 -9.78 -5.55 -11.60
CA LYS A 126 -10.73 -4.44 -11.56
C LYS A 126 -10.11 -3.36 -10.67
N PRO A 127 -10.03 -2.10 -11.14
CA PRO A 127 -9.38 -1.05 -10.40
C PRO A 127 -10.13 -0.82 -9.09
N VAL A 128 -9.40 -0.72 -7.98
CA VAL A 128 -9.92 -0.07 -6.78
C VAL A 128 -10.11 1.39 -7.16
N THR A 129 -11.30 1.95 -6.93
CA THR A 129 -11.63 3.35 -7.31
C THR A 129 -11.81 4.26 -6.10
N GLU A 130 -11.89 3.66 -4.92
CA GLU A 130 -12.30 4.27 -3.67
C GLU A 130 -11.10 4.84 -2.93
N LYS A 131 -11.42 5.75 -2.01
CA LYS A 131 -10.50 6.21 -0.98
C LYS A 131 -10.38 5.13 0.10
N PHE A 132 -9.15 4.81 0.46
CA PHE A 132 -8.85 3.90 1.54
C PHE A 132 -7.69 4.39 2.40
N GLY A 133 -7.63 3.90 3.63
CA GLY A 133 -6.53 4.13 4.57
C GLY A 133 -5.99 2.80 5.08
N ILE A 134 -4.71 2.76 5.43
CA ILE A 134 -4.05 1.56 5.95
C ILE A 134 -3.26 1.91 7.20
N GLU A 135 -3.36 1.04 8.20
CA GLU A 135 -2.51 1.04 9.40
C GLU A 135 -1.73 -0.29 9.41
N ILE A 136 -0.40 -0.22 9.33
CA ILE A 136 0.50 -1.38 9.38
C ILE A 136 1.22 -1.38 10.73
N GLU A 137 0.95 -2.38 11.55
CA GLU A 137 1.66 -2.60 12.80
C GLU A 137 2.88 -3.52 12.57
N ALA A 138 4.05 -3.10 13.03
CA ALA A 138 5.29 -3.84 12.89
C ALA A 138 6.33 -3.42 13.95
N PHE A 139 7.48 -4.09 13.94
CA PHE A 139 8.61 -3.78 14.82
C PHE A 139 9.95 -4.00 14.12
N ASN A 140 11.03 -3.88 14.88
CA ASN A 140 12.43 -4.17 14.52
C ASN A 140 13.19 -3.04 13.80
N VAL A 141 12.59 -1.86 13.68
CA VAL A 141 13.21 -0.67 13.06
C VAL A 141 12.82 0.55 13.87
N THR A 142 13.76 1.45 14.16
CA THR A 142 13.42 2.70 14.84
C THR A 142 12.56 3.58 13.93
N ARG A 143 11.57 4.29 14.49
CA ARG A 143 10.71 5.21 13.73
C ARG A 143 11.51 6.27 12.95
N PRO A 144 12.56 6.93 13.51
CA PRO A 144 13.39 7.85 12.74
C PRO A 144 14.07 7.20 11.53
N THR A 145 14.71 6.03 11.70
CA THR A 145 15.37 5.31 10.60
C THR A 145 14.38 4.92 9.50
N LEU A 146 13.19 4.44 9.88
CA LEU A 146 12.16 4.08 8.90
C LEU A 146 11.62 5.31 8.17
N ARG A 147 11.42 6.43 8.88
CA ARG A 147 11.03 7.72 8.30
C ARG A 147 12.05 8.20 7.27
N ASP A 148 13.35 8.18 7.60
CA ASP A 148 14.45 8.49 6.67
C ASP A 148 14.38 7.63 5.41
N ALA A 149 14.21 6.31 5.58
CA ALA A 149 14.16 5.37 4.46
C ALA A 149 12.94 5.59 3.55
N LEU A 150 11.77 5.90 4.11
CA LEU A 150 10.56 6.22 3.36
C LEU A 150 10.74 7.51 2.54
N VAL A 151 11.26 8.57 3.17
CA VAL A 151 11.51 9.86 2.50
C VAL A 151 12.52 9.71 1.37
N ASN A 152 13.58 8.92 1.56
CA ASN A 152 14.58 8.63 0.52
C ASN A 152 13.99 7.88 -0.69
N MET A 153 12.84 7.22 -0.54
CA MET A 153 12.09 6.57 -1.62
C MET A 153 10.96 7.44 -2.18
N GLY A 154 10.93 8.72 -1.82
CA GLY A 154 9.92 9.68 -2.26
C GLY A 154 8.56 9.50 -1.58
N ILE A 155 8.51 8.86 -0.40
CA ILE A 155 7.32 8.76 0.44
C ILE A 155 7.43 9.76 1.58
N ALA A 156 6.65 10.84 1.52
CA ALA A 156 6.56 11.79 2.62
C ALA A 156 6.07 11.07 3.89
N CYS A 157 6.84 11.14 4.96
CA CYS A 157 6.56 10.48 6.22
C CYS A 157 7.08 11.30 7.40
N GLU A 158 6.28 11.41 8.46
CA GLU A 158 6.67 12.06 9.72
C GLU A 158 6.61 11.10 10.90
N VAL A 159 7.33 11.42 11.98
CA VAL A 159 7.22 10.71 13.26
C VAL A 159 6.37 11.55 14.20
N GLU A 160 5.33 10.95 14.78
CA GLU A 160 4.42 11.61 15.73
C GLU A 160 4.25 10.76 16.99
N ASP A 161 3.79 11.40 18.07
CA ASP A 161 3.21 10.68 19.21
C ASP A 161 1.87 10.06 18.83
N TYR A 162 1.39 9.11 19.63
CA TYR A 162 0.10 8.47 19.43
C TYR A 162 -1.02 9.50 19.23
N ASN A 163 -1.70 9.43 18.07
CA ASN A 163 -2.85 10.25 17.78
C ASN A 163 -3.67 9.71 16.59
N HIS A 164 -4.95 10.09 16.54
CA HIS A 164 -5.87 9.73 15.47
C HIS A 164 -6.04 10.81 14.39
N ARG A 165 -5.17 11.82 14.32
CA ARG A 165 -5.32 12.90 13.33
C ARG A 165 -4.92 12.41 11.94
N THR A 166 -5.80 12.57 10.96
CA THR A 166 -5.48 12.30 9.55
C THR A 166 -4.45 13.30 9.04
N ARG A 167 -3.50 12.84 8.23
CA ARG A 167 -2.42 13.65 7.65
C ARG A 167 -2.38 13.50 6.12
N PRO A 168 -1.87 14.51 5.38
CA PRO A 168 -1.63 14.37 3.95
C PRO A 168 -0.38 13.53 3.62
N GLN A 169 0.45 13.22 4.61
CA GLN A 169 1.61 12.33 4.52
C GLN A 169 1.45 11.07 5.37
N TRP A 170 2.32 10.08 5.18
CA TRP A 170 2.40 8.93 6.09
C TRP A 170 2.89 9.37 7.47
N LYS A 171 2.51 8.65 8.51
CA LYS A 171 3.03 8.91 9.86
C LYS A 171 3.38 7.63 10.58
N LEU A 172 4.45 7.70 11.38
CA LEU A 172 4.88 6.65 12.30
C LEU A 172 4.52 7.06 13.72
N VAL A 173 3.63 6.30 14.35
CA VAL A 173 3.17 6.55 15.72
C VAL A 173 3.57 5.41 16.66
N THR A 174 3.48 5.66 17.96
CA THR A 174 3.59 4.62 18.99
C THR A 174 2.27 3.87 19.13
N ASP A 175 2.32 2.57 19.36
CA ASP A 175 1.17 1.78 19.81
C ASP A 175 1.60 0.89 20.99
N GLY A 176 0.93 1.07 22.13
CA GLY A 176 1.26 0.38 23.38
C GLY A 176 0.81 -1.08 23.46
N SER A 177 0.01 -1.55 22.51
CA SER A 177 -0.41 -2.96 22.41
C SER A 177 0.63 -3.83 21.70
N LEU A 178 1.58 -3.20 20.99
CA LEU A 178 2.59 -3.89 20.20
C LEU A 178 3.77 -4.38 21.04
N GLN A 179 4.21 -5.60 20.74
CA GLN A 179 5.34 -6.25 21.38
C GLN A 179 6.49 -6.41 20.39
N GLY A 180 7.72 -6.25 20.86
CA GLY A 180 8.94 -6.40 20.06
C GLY A 180 9.88 -5.20 20.20
N THR A 181 11.09 -5.33 19.66
CA THR A 181 12.08 -4.25 19.69
C THR A 181 11.65 -3.14 18.74
N ASN A 182 11.57 -1.89 19.22
CA ASN A 182 11.16 -0.73 18.41
C ASN A 182 9.82 -0.94 17.68
N PRO A 183 8.70 -1.14 18.41
CA PRO A 183 7.40 -1.28 17.78
C PRO A 183 6.93 0.06 17.20
N PHE A 184 6.16 -0.01 16.12
CA PHE A 184 5.55 1.16 15.49
C PHE A 184 4.25 0.77 14.78
N GLU A 185 3.36 1.75 14.66
CA GLU A 185 2.26 1.71 13.71
C GLU A 185 2.55 2.73 12.61
N LEU A 186 2.52 2.28 11.36
CA LEU A 186 2.67 3.12 10.17
C LEU A 186 1.29 3.37 9.57
N VAL A 187 0.84 4.62 9.62
CA VAL A 187 -0.49 5.05 9.20
C VAL A 187 -0.41 5.83 7.90
N SER A 188 -1.23 5.46 6.92
CA SER A 188 -1.25 6.11 5.62
C SER A 188 -1.98 7.46 5.64
N PRO A 189 -1.69 8.35 4.68
CA PRO A 189 -2.67 9.37 4.29
C PRO A 189 -3.88 8.69 3.63
N ILE A 190 -4.86 9.47 3.16
CA ILE A 190 -5.93 8.93 2.32
C ILE A 190 -5.32 8.51 0.98
N LEU A 191 -5.29 7.20 0.73
CA LEU A 191 -4.87 6.59 -0.51
C LEU A 191 -6.06 6.51 -1.47
N VAL A 192 -5.79 6.58 -2.78
CA VAL A 192 -6.85 6.59 -3.81
C VAL A 192 -6.53 5.58 -4.89
N GLY A 193 -7.40 4.59 -5.03
CA GLY A 193 -7.37 3.60 -6.09
C GLY A 193 -5.99 3.02 -6.42
N GLN A 194 -5.68 2.91 -7.72
CA GLN A 194 -4.46 2.28 -8.21
C GLN A 194 -3.18 3.04 -7.80
N ASP A 195 -3.21 4.37 -7.78
CA ASP A 195 -2.07 5.18 -7.33
C ASP A 195 -1.78 4.97 -5.84
N GLY A 196 -2.84 4.83 -5.03
CA GLY A 196 -2.76 4.43 -3.64
C GLY A 196 -2.08 3.07 -3.46
N LEU A 197 -2.44 2.09 -4.28
CA LEU A 197 -1.81 0.77 -4.28
C LEU A 197 -0.33 0.82 -4.70
N PHE A 198 0.02 1.64 -5.70
CA PHE A 198 1.42 1.83 -6.08
C PHE A 198 2.25 2.50 -4.98
N GLN A 199 1.68 3.49 -4.29
CA GLN A 199 2.33 4.11 -3.14
C GLN A 199 2.53 3.09 -2.01
N LEU A 200 1.50 2.30 -1.69
CA LEU A 200 1.56 1.21 -0.72
C LEU A 200 2.65 0.18 -1.07
N LYS A 201 2.81 -0.16 -2.35
CA LYS A 201 3.87 -1.08 -2.82
C LYS A 201 5.27 -0.55 -2.49
N LYS A 202 5.51 0.75 -2.67
CA LYS A 202 6.77 1.38 -2.29
C LYS A 202 6.99 1.31 -0.78
N VAL A 203 5.95 1.60 0.01
CA VAL A 203 6.00 1.51 1.48
C VAL A 203 6.37 0.09 1.94
N CYS A 204 5.68 -0.93 1.46
CA CYS A 204 5.98 -2.33 1.79
C CYS A 204 7.40 -2.73 1.37
N THR A 205 7.89 -2.22 0.23
CA THR A 205 9.27 -2.44 -0.21
C THR A 205 10.26 -1.85 0.80
N VAL A 206 10.02 -0.63 1.28
CA VAL A 206 10.86 0.00 2.31
C VAL A 206 10.82 -0.78 3.63
N LEU A 207 9.63 -1.19 4.09
CA LEU A 207 9.49 -2.01 5.31
C LEU A 207 10.32 -3.29 5.23
N GLN A 208 10.27 -4.00 4.10
CA GLN A 208 11.07 -5.20 3.87
C GLN A 208 12.57 -4.90 3.82
N MET A 209 12.98 -3.84 3.13
CA MET A 209 14.40 -3.43 3.05
C MET A 209 14.97 -3.05 4.42
N GLN A 210 14.16 -2.44 5.29
CA GLN A 210 14.54 -2.10 6.65
C GLN A 210 14.44 -3.28 7.62
N ASN A 211 14.07 -4.48 7.14
CA ASN A 211 13.90 -5.68 7.97
C ASN A 211 12.87 -5.46 9.09
N ALA A 212 11.77 -4.76 8.77
CA ALA A 212 10.60 -4.70 9.63
C ALA A 212 10.01 -6.10 9.80
N ARG A 213 9.54 -6.39 11.02
CA ARG A 213 9.03 -7.71 11.42
C ARG A 213 7.64 -7.57 12.00
N VAL A 214 6.91 -8.68 12.01
CA VAL A 214 5.55 -8.79 12.54
C VAL A 214 5.47 -10.01 13.45
N ASN A 215 4.57 -9.95 14.44
CA ASN A 215 4.28 -11.06 15.35
C ASN A 215 2.77 -11.08 15.67
N ASN A 216 2.35 -11.88 16.66
CA ASN A 216 0.94 -12.02 17.02
C ASN A 216 0.30 -10.76 17.64
N SER A 217 1.11 -9.81 18.13
CA SER A 217 0.59 -8.50 18.58
C SER A 217 0.27 -7.56 17.40
N CYS A 218 0.84 -7.81 16.22
CA CYS A 218 0.66 -6.97 15.05
C CYS A 218 -0.61 -7.34 14.25
N GLY A 219 -1.31 -6.31 13.79
CA GLY A 219 -2.44 -6.31 12.89
C GLY A 219 -2.23 -5.49 11.63
N LEU A 220 -3.23 -5.55 10.77
CA LEU A 220 -3.38 -4.70 9.60
C LEU A 220 -4.80 -4.18 9.59
N HIS A 221 -4.97 -2.87 9.69
CA HIS A 221 -6.30 -2.24 9.60
C HIS A 221 -6.46 -1.57 8.24
N VAL A 222 -7.64 -1.74 7.64
CA VAL A 222 -8.00 -1.10 6.37
C VAL A 222 -9.27 -0.29 6.58
N HIS A 223 -9.19 0.99 6.24
CA HIS A 223 -10.32 1.91 6.28
C HIS A 223 -10.84 2.14 4.87
N PHE A 224 -12.15 2.15 4.69
CA PHE A 224 -12.81 2.62 3.46
C PHE A 224 -13.66 3.84 3.74
N ASP A 225 -13.63 4.81 2.83
CA ASP A 225 -14.48 6.00 2.90
C ASP A 225 -15.96 5.62 2.99
N ALA A 226 -16.66 6.21 3.96
CA ALA A 226 -18.06 5.95 4.22
C ALA A 226 -18.98 7.12 3.84
N SER A 227 -18.45 8.14 3.14
CA SER A 227 -19.20 9.36 2.81
C SER A 227 -20.43 9.11 1.95
N GLN A 228 -20.39 8.06 1.12
CA GLN A 228 -21.50 7.63 0.26
C GLN A 228 -22.19 6.35 0.78
N ILE A 229 -21.85 5.91 1.99
CA ILE A 229 -22.43 4.69 2.58
C ILE A 229 -23.67 5.08 3.39
N THR A 230 -24.84 4.80 2.82
CA THR A 230 -26.13 4.98 3.49
C THR A 230 -26.39 3.85 4.50
N PHE A 231 -27.38 4.04 5.38
CA PHE A 231 -27.78 3.01 6.36
C PHE A 231 -28.05 1.63 5.73
N PRO A 232 -28.85 1.50 4.64
CA PRO A 232 -29.09 0.21 4.01
C PRO A 232 -27.81 -0.45 3.48
N ILE A 233 -26.90 0.34 2.91
CA ILE A 233 -25.61 -0.16 2.41
C ILE A 233 -24.74 -0.67 3.56
N LEU A 234 -24.63 0.08 4.66
CA LEU A 234 -23.85 -0.38 5.81
C LEU A 234 -24.44 -1.67 6.40
N GLN A 235 -25.76 -1.77 6.49
CA GLN A 235 -26.41 -2.99 6.94
C GLN A 235 -26.07 -4.17 6.01
N ASN A 236 -26.07 -3.97 4.69
CA ASN A 236 -25.65 -5.01 3.73
C ASN A 236 -24.20 -5.43 3.96
N ILE A 237 -23.28 -4.47 4.13
CA ILE A 237 -21.85 -4.74 4.37
C ILE A 237 -21.68 -5.63 5.59
N LEU A 238 -22.31 -5.27 6.72
CA LEU A 238 -22.23 -6.03 7.96
C LEU A 238 -22.80 -7.44 7.80
N ILE A 239 -23.97 -7.58 7.18
CA ILE A 239 -24.61 -8.89 6.97
C ILE A 239 -23.78 -9.77 6.06
N ASN A 240 -23.26 -9.22 4.96
CA ASN A 240 -22.40 -9.97 4.02
C ASN A 240 -21.11 -10.41 4.72
N TYR A 241 -20.48 -9.52 5.50
CA TYR A 241 -19.30 -9.86 6.27
C TYR A 241 -19.58 -10.95 7.31
N MET A 242 -20.69 -10.85 8.05
CA MET A 242 -21.11 -11.90 8.99
C MET A 242 -21.40 -13.24 8.31
N ASN A 243 -21.91 -13.21 7.08
CA ASN A 243 -22.21 -14.41 6.31
C ASN A 243 -20.93 -15.10 5.84
N PHE A 244 -19.92 -14.34 5.41
CA PHE A 244 -18.63 -14.86 4.94
C PHE A 244 -17.56 -14.99 6.03
N GLU A 245 -17.89 -14.74 7.30
CA GLU A 245 -16.88 -14.61 8.35
C GLU A 245 -16.05 -15.90 8.52
N GLU A 246 -16.67 -17.06 8.36
CA GLU A 246 -16.03 -18.37 8.46
C GLU A 246 -15.08 -18.63 7.28
N GLU A 247 -15.49 -18.27 6.07
CA GLU A 247 -14.64 -18.34 4.87
C GLU A 247 -13.47 -17.37 4.98
N ILE A 248 -13.69 -16.16 5.51
CA ILE A 248 -12.63 -15.18 5.76
C ILE A 248 -11.63 -15.71 6.78
N ASP A 249 -12.12 -16.32 7.86
CA ASP A 249 -11.28 -16.96 8.87
C ASP A 249 -10.39 -18.06 8.29
N SER A 250 -10.86 -18.77 7.27
CA SER A 250 -10.12 -19.90 6.66
C SER A 250 -8.78 -19.50 6.03
N PHE A 251 -8.67 -18.29 5.48
CA PHE A 251 -7.43 -17.78 4.88
C PHE A 251 -6.62 -16.84 5.79
N LEU A 252 -6.99 -16.77 7.08
CA LEU A 252 -6.29 -16.04 8.13
C LEU A 252 -5.72 -16.98 9.21
N PRO A 253 -4.60 -16.61 9.86
CA PRO A 253 -4.02 -17.42 10.94
C PRO A 253 -4.97 -17.49 12.14
N HIS A 254 -4.91 -18.59 12.90
CA HIS A 254 -5.81 -18.85 14.04
C HIS A 254 -5.85 -17.69 15.05
N SER A 255 -4.71 -17.04 15.31
CA SER A 255 -4.59 -15.89 16.22
C SER A 255 -5.45 -14.68 15.82
N ARG A 256 -5.97 -14.63 14.59
CA ARG A 256 -6.80 -13.53 14.07
C ARG A 256 -8.26 -13.90 13.80
N ARG A 257 -8.64 -15.16 14.04
CA ARG A 257 -10.01 -15.63 13.77
C ARG A 257 -11.01 -15.15 14.81
N ASN A 258 -10.60 -15.03 16.07
CA ASN A 258 -11.39 -14.39 17.11
C ASN A 258 -10.48 -14.10 18.31
N ASN A 259 -10.27 -12.83 18.65
CA ASN A 259 -9.47 -12.43 19.81
C ASN A 259 -10.02 -11.13 20.42
N SER A 260 -9.43 -10.67 21.52
CA SER A 260 -9.89 -9.49 22.26
C SER A 260 -9.88 -8.18 21.46
N TYR A 261 -9.13 -8.09 20.36
CA TYR A 261 -8.99 -6.90 19.51
C TYR A 261 -9.76 -7.01 18.18
N THR A 262 -10.13 -8.22 17.76
CA THR A 262 -10.84 -8.52 16.51
C THR A 262 -11.95 -9.54 16.77
N GLN A 263 -12.92 -9.17 17.60
CA GLN A 263 -14.03 -10.03 17.96
C GLN A 263 -14.98 -10.26 16.78
N SER A 264 -15.53 -11.47 16.69
CA SER A 264 -16.58 -11.83 15.74
C SER A 264 -17.76 -10.85 15.83
N ILE A 265 -18.31 -10.46 14.69
CA ILE A 265 -19.51 -9.61 14.64
C ILE A 265 -20.80 -10.44 14.53
N LYS A 266 -20.70 -11.77 14.31
CA LYS A 266 -21.88 -12.65 14.17
C LYS A 266 -22.82 -12.62 15.36
N ASN A 267 -22.30 -12.43 16.58
CA ASN A 267 -23.12 -12.35 17.79
C ASN A 267 -24.02 -11.09 17.83
N HIS A 268 -23.72 -10.08 17.00
CA HIS A 268 -24.49 -8.85 16.89
C HIS A 268 -25.52 -8.89 15.75
N ARG A 269 -25.71 -10.05 15.09
CA ARG A 269 -26.60 -10.21 13.94
C ARG A 269 -28.01 -9.69 14.20
N THR A 270 -28.64 -10.14 15.27
CA THR A 270 -30.03 -9.76 15.60
C THR A 270 -30.16 -8.23 15.76
N ALA A 271 -29.18 -7.59 16.41
CA ALA A 271 -29.17 -6.14 16.57
C ALA A 271 -29.00 -5.42 15.22
N VAL A 272 -28.09 -5.90 14.36
CA VAL A 272 -27.87 -5.35 13.02
C VAL A 272 -29.09 -5.51 12.12
N GLU A 273 -29.76 -6.66 12.13
CA GLU A 273 -30.97 -6.94 11.34
C GLU A 273 -32.18 -6.10 11.82
N ASN A 274 -32.26 -5.85 13.13
CA ASN A 274 -33.32 -5.04 13.74
C ASN A 274 -33.06 -3.53 13.71
N ALA A 275 -31.84 -3.08 13.44
CA ALA A 275 -31.53 -1.66 13.29
C ALA A 275 -32.37 -1.03 12.17
N ARG A 276 -32.72 0.25 12.35
CA ARG A 276 -33.52 1.04 11.39
C ARG A 276 -32.85 2.37 11.00
N THR A 277 -31.72 2.69 11.61
CA THR A 277 -30.97 3.94 11.40
C THR A 277 -29.48 3.67 11.43
N MET A 278 -28.68 4.60 10.88
CA MET A 278 -27.21 4.55 10.96
C MET A 278 -26.74 4.49 12.42
N GLN A 279 -27.32 5.33 13.28
CA GLN A 279 -27.01 5.32 14.71
C GLN A 279 -27.37 3.98 15.37
N GLY A 280 -28.47 3.35 14.97
CA GLY A 280 -28.84 2.03 15.46
C GLY A 280 -27.82 0.94 15.11
N LEU A 281 -27.20 1.00 13.92
CA LEU A 281 -26.11 0.09 13.55
C LEU A 281 -24.85 0.36 14.39
N ILE A 282 -24.46 1.62 14.56
CA ILE A 282 -23.28 2.00 15.33
C ILE A 282 -23.45 1.57 16.80
N SER A 283 -24.62 1.82 17.39
CA SER A 283 -24.95 1.45 18.77
C SER A 283 -25.15 -0.04 18.99
N ALA A 284 -25.23 -0.86 17.93
CA ALA A 284 -25.27 -2.32 18.05
C ALA A 284 -23.94 -2.91 18.55
N PHE A 285 -22.86 -2.13 18.50
CA PHE A 285 -21.52 -2.51 18.93
C PHE A 285 -21.06 -1.60 20.09
N ASP A 286 -20.45 -2.16 21.13
CA ASP A 286 -20.10 -1.43 22.35
C ASP A 286 -18.65 -0.88 22.34
N GLY A 287 -17.94 -1.04 21.22
CA GLY A 287 -16.49 -0.90 21.20
C GLY A 287 -15.89 -0.85 19.80
N ARG A 288 -14.57 -0.66 19.75
CA ARG A 288 -13.76 -0.71 18.52
C ARG A 288 -13.19 -2.09 18.20
N TYR A 289 -13.27 -3.03 19.13
CA TYR A 289 -12.51 -4.28 19.12
C TYR A 289 -13.24 -5.43 18.39
N TYR A 290 -13.81 -5.11 17.23
CA TYR A 290 -14.53 -6.04 16.37
C TYR A 290 -13.83 -6.18 15.02
N LYS A 291 -14.05 -7.30 14.32
CA LYS A 291 -13.53 -7.50 12.95
C LYS A 291 -13.88 -6.35 12.01
N VAL A 292 -15.08 -5.78 12.17
CA VAL A 292 -15.53 -4.55 11.50
C VAL A 292 -15.87 -3.52 12.58
N ASN A 293 -15.13 -2.41 12.61
CA ASN A 293 -15.30 -1.35 13.60
C ASN A 293 -16.04 -0.13 13.03
N LEU A 294 -17.21 0.14 13.62
CA LEU A 294 -18.05 1.29 13.27
C LEU A 294 -17.79 2.56 14.09
N GLN A 295 -17.00 2.50 15.17
CA GLN A 295 -16.57 3.72 15.88
C GLN A 295 -15.68 4.61 15.00
N SER A 296 -15.05 4.05 13.96
CA SER A 296 -14.31 4.81 12.96
C SER A 296 -15.23 5.72 12.13
N TYR A 297 -16.54 5.43 12.07
CA TYR A 297 -17.51 6.25 11.33
C TYR A 297 -17.64 7.64 11.93
N SER A 298 -17.80 7.77 13.25
CA SER A 298 -17.92 9.09 13.90
C SER A 298 -16.62 9.89 13.89
N ARG A 299 -15.47 9.22 13.90
CA ARG A 299 -14.14 9.87 13.97
C ARG A 299 -13.59 10.27 12.61
N HIS A 300 -13.76 9.40 11.61
CA HIS A 300 -13.10 9.50 10.32
C HIS A 300 -14.06 9.43 9.13
N ASN A 301 -15.35 9.18 9.37
CA ASN A 301 -16.32 8.87 8.33
C ASN A 301 -15.88 7.69 7.45
N THR A 302 -15.38 6.62 8.10
CA THR A 302 -14.91 5.40 7.45
C THR A 302 -15.56 4.15 8.05
N ILE A 303 -15.43 3.03 7.36
CA ILE A 303 -15.58 1.68 7.94
C ILE A 303 -14.18 1.08 8.09
N GLU A 304 -13.84 0.60 9.28
CA GLU A 304 -12.53 -0.02 9.57
C GLU A 304 -12.64 -1.54 9.65
N PHE A 305 -11.83 -2.24 8.86
CA PHE A 305 -11.69 -3.69 8.88
C PHE A 305 -10.40 -4.06 9.60
N ARG A 306 -10.52 -4.78 10.72
CA ARG A 306 -9.42 -5.06 11.64
C ARG A 306 -8.90 -6.50 11.57
N GLN A 307 -9.58 -7.40 10.87
CA GLN A 307 -9.39 -8.85 11.05
C GLN A 307 -8.02 -9.36 10.58
N HIS A 308 -7.37 -8.72 9.60
CA HIS A 308 -6.17 -9.28 8.98
C HIS A 308 -4.95 -9.28 9.92
N SER A 309 -4.12 -10.34 9.84
CA SER A 309 -2.87 -10.44 10.61
C SER A 309 -1.86 -9.37 10.22
N GLY A 310 -0.99 -8.97 11.15
CA GLY A 310 0.16 -8.14 10.83
C GLY A 310 0.97 -8.71 9.65
N THR A 311 1.28 -7.86 8.68
CA THR A 311 2.10 -8.22 7.53
C THR A 311 2.75 -6.97 6.93
N VAL A 312 3.94 -7.15 6.35
CA VAL A 312 4.63 -6.14 5.54
C VAL A 312 4.72 -6.57 4.07
N GLU A 313 4.04 -7.66 3.71
CA GLU A 313 4.05 -8.21 2.35
C GLU A 313 2.96 -7.53 1.51
N TYR A 314 3.39 -6.76 0.52
CA TYR A 314 2.48 -6.03 -0.37
C TYR A 314 1.37 -6.91 -0.95
N GLU A 315 1.69 -8.12 -1.41
CA GLU A 315 0.71 -8.98 -2.06
C GLU A 315 -0.43 -9.41 -1.13
N LYS A 316 -0.15 -9.64 0.16
CA LYS A 316 -1.19 -9.94 1.16
C LYS A 316 -2.09 -8.74 1.38
N ILE A 317 -1.49 -7.56 1.53
CA ILE A 317 -2.23 -6.31 1.77
C ILE A 317 -3.08 -5.93 0.55
N GLU A 318 -2.51 -5.97 -0.66
CA GLU A 318 -3.21 -5.66 -1.91
C GLU A 318 -4.44 -6.56 -2.10
N ASN A 319 -4.29 -7.88 -1.97
CA ASN A 319 -5.41 -8.81 -2.12
C ASN A 319 -6.47 -8.60 -1.03
N TRP A 320 -6.07 -8.26 0.20
CA TRP A 320 -7.01 -7.94 1.28
C TRP A 320 -7.79 -6.66 1.02
N VAL A 321 -7.12 -5.59 0.58
CA VAL A 321 -7.78 -4.32 0.19
C VAL A 321 -8.78 -4.57 -0.94
N ILE A 322 -8.38 -5.29 -1.99
CA ILE A 322 -9.26 -5.58 -3.13
C ILE A 322 -10.44 -6.47 -2.73
N PHE A 323 -10.21 -7.48 -1.88
CA PHE A 323 -11.27 -8.32 -1.35
C PHE A 323 -12.33 -7.50 -0.61
N LEU A 324 -11.90 -6.63 0.31
CA LEU A 324 -12.80 -5.77 1.08
C LEU A 324 -13.55 -4.77 0.18
N HIS A 325 -12.84 -4.16 -0.78
CA HIS A 325 -13.44 -3.30 -1.78
C HIS A 325 -14.56 -4.03 -2.55
N ASN A 326 -14.29 -5.22 -3.09
CA ASN A 326 -15.29 -6.01 -3.82
C ASN A 326 -16.51 -6.37 -2.96
N LEU A 327 -16.29 -6.71 -1.69
CA LEU A 327 -17.37 -6.97 -0.73
C LEU A 327 -18.23 -5.73 -0.51
N ILE A 328 -17.62 -4.55 -0.37
CA ILE A 328 -18.33 -3.27 -0.23
C ILE A 328 -19.13 -2.95 -1.50
N GLU A 329 -18.52 -3.06 -2.68
CA GLU A 329 -19.19 -2.78 -3.96
C GLU A 329 -20.41 -3.66 -4.18
N TYR A 330 -20.28 -4.96 -3.90
CA TYR A 330 -21.42 -5.87 -3.95
C TYR A 330 -22.51 -5.45 -2.96
N SER A 331 -22.11 -5.08 -1.75
CA SER A 331 -23.02 -4.68 -0.67
C SER A 331 -23.79 -3.39 -0.95
N LYS A 332 -23.33 -2.54 -1.87
CA LYS A 332 -24.09 -1.35 -2.30
C LYS A 332 -25.48 -1.70 -2.84
N ASN A 333 -25.61 -2.88 -3.47
CA ASN A 333 -26.84 -3.27 -4.14
C ASN A 333 -27.43 -4.58 -3.61
N TYR A 334 -26.64 -5.43 -2.94
CA TYR A 334 -27.03 -6.81 -2.67
C TYR A 334 -26.66 -7.30 -1.26
N LYS A 335 -27.53 -8.14 -0.69
CA LYS A 335 -27.19 -9.03 0.45
C LYS A 335 -26.96 -10.44 -0.11
N PHE A 336 -25.87 -11.07 0.29
CA PHE A 336 -25.57 -12.45 -0.03
C PHE A 336 -26.47 -13.38 0.81
N PRO A 337 -27.21 -14.33 0.21
CA PRO A 337 -27.95 -15.31 0.99
C PRO A 337 -27.00 -16.15 1.84
N ARG A 338 -27.35 -16.41 3.11
CA ARG A 338 -26.49 -17.18 4.03
C ARG A 338 -26.16 -18.57 3.50
N SER A 339 -27.10 -19.23 2.81
CA SER A 339 -26.90 -20.56 2.21
C SER A 339 -25.89 -20.56 1.06
N GLU A 340 -25.65 -19.41 0.42
CA GLU A 340 -24.70 -19.27 -0.67
C GLU A 340 -23.37 -18.65 -0.22
N ALA A 341 -23.29 -18.12 1.00
CA ALA A 341 -22.10 -17.49 1.55
C ALA A 341 -21.08 -18.55 1.95
N ASN A 342 -20.47 -19.14 0.92
CA ASN A 342 -19.43 -20.15 0.99
C ASN A 342 -18.29 -19.78 0.05
N PHE A 343 -17.31 -20.65 -0.12
CA PHE A 343 -16.14 -20.33 -0.93
C PHE A 343 -16.47 -20.07 -2.41
N GLU A 344 -17.43 -20.78 -3.01
CA GLU A 344 -17.92 -20.44 -4.36
C GLU A 344 -18.67 -19.10 -4.38
N GLY A 345 -19.31 -18.71 -3.28
CA GLY A 345 -19.85 -17.36 -3.10
C GLY A 345 -18.77 -16.27 -3.18
N LEU A 346 -17.59 -16.51 -2.61
CA LEU A 346 -16.45 -15.57 -2.71
C LEU A 346 -15.98 -15.38 -4.15
N LYS A 347 -16.11 -16.40 -5.00
CA LYS A 347 -15.80 -16.32 -6.43
C LYS A 347 -16.76 -15.39 -7.18
N LYS A 348 -18.02 -15.26 -6.72
CA LYS A 348 -18.97 -14.28 -7.28
C LYS A 348 -18.60 -12.85 -6.89
N LEU A 349 -18.07 -12.66 -5.69
CA LEU A 349 -17.61 -11.36 -5.21
C LEU A 349 -16.30 -10.92 -5.87
N ASN A 350 -15.39 -11.87 -6.08
CA ASN A 350 -14.01 -11.56 -6.42
C ASN A 350 -13.63 -11.96 -7.83
N GLN A 351 -12.74 -11.19 -8.42
CA GLN A 351 -12.03 -11.59 -9.63
C GLN A 351 -11.13 -12.81 -9.39
N LYS A 352 -10.96 -13.60 -10.46
CA LYS A 352 -10.26 -14.89 -10.42
C LYS A 352 -8.91 -14.82 -9.70
N VAL A 353 -8.10 -13.79 -9.96
CA VAL A 353 -6.78 -13.67 -9.36
C VAL A 353 -6.80 -13.46 -7.84
N VAL A 354 -7.77 -12.72 -7.31
CA VAL A 354 -7.93 -12.56 -5.85
C VAL A 354 -8.43 -13.86 -5.25
N TYR A 355 -9.40 -14.50 -5.90
CA TYR A 355 -9.92 -15.80 -5.48
C TYR A 355 -8.82 -16.89 -5.43
N ASP A 356 -8.02 -17.01 -6.49
CA ASP A 356 -6.90 -17.96 -6.56
C ASP A 356 -5.85 -17.68 -5.46
N PHE A 357 -5.62 -16.40 -5.14
CA PHE A 357 -4.74 -16.01 -4.03
C PHE A 357 -5.29 -16.49 -2.69
N LEU A 358 -6.58 -16.30 -2.43
CA LEU A 358 -7.23 -16.77 -1.19
C LEU A 358 -7.14 -18.29 -1.04
N ILE A 359 -7.38 -19.07 -2.11
CA ILE A 359 -7.17 -20.53 -2.12
C ILE A 359 -5.73 -20.88 -1.72
N THR A 360 -4.77 -20.20 -2.35
CA THR A 360 -3.35 -20.45 -2.07
C THR A 360 -3.04 -20.19 -0.60
N ARG A 361 -3.63 -19.15 0.00
CA ARG A 361 -3.48 -18.82 1.42
C ARG A 361 -4.08 -19.88 2.35
N ILE A 362 -5.25 -20.42 2.03
CA ILE A 362 -5.86 -21.53 2.81
C ILE A 362 -4.90 -22.71 2.85
N ASN A 363 -4.40 -23.14 1.69
CA ASN A 363 -3.48 -24.27 1.59
C ASN A 363 -2.18 -24.05 2.36
N GLN A 364 -1.67 -22.81 2.38
CA GLN A 364 -0.47 -22.45 3.14
C GLN A 364 -0.68 -22.36 4.66
N ILE A 365 -1.92 -22.22 5.13
CA ILE A 365 -2.25 -22.19 6.57
C ILE A 365 -2.57 -23.61 7.07
N ALA A 366 -3.10 -24.47 6.20
CA ALA A 366 -3.40 -25.85 6.52
C ALA A 366 -2.16 -26.76 6.53
N ALA A 367 -1.12 -26.40 5.78
CA ALA A 367 0.20 -27.04 5.78
C ALA A 367 1.08 -26.50 6.92
#